data_AF-A0A0K6IWI5-F1
#
_entry.id   AF-A0A0K6IWI5-F1
#
_cell.length_a   1.000
_cell.length_b   1.000
_cell.length_c   1.000
_cell.angle_alpha   90.00
_cell.angle_beta   90.00
_cell.angle_gamma   90.00
#
_symmetry.space_group_name_H-M   'P 1'
#
loop_
_entity.id
_entity.type
_entity.pdbx_description
1 polymer ?
#
loop_
_entity_poly.entity_id
_entity_poly.type
_entity_poly.pdbx_seq_one_letter_code
_entity_poly.pdbx_strand_id
1 'polypeptide(L)'
;MKAGRGISSATAGTAIAIALLLSSLAVSPAQADDATKLAQGMMGPGMMGPMHRNMMQRMMGGALPPGVDPALLPEPHSAGARILEYYCTQCHNLPGPGMHTAAEWPQVLGRMNMRMQMMSGMMGVAAPNSAELDILLDYLQKHAQQPIDAAEFPDLNTRAGQAFGTICAQCHALPDPRQHTEQEWPAVVGRMRGHEAAMGKFVPDKTTTAEIIDFLRRHGRTRE
;
A
#
# COMPACT_ATOMS: atom_id res chain seq x y z
N MET A 1 51.36 -44.34 38.74
CA MET A 1 52.14 -45.55 38.40
C MET A 1 51.19 -46.72 38.24
N LYS A 2 51.41 -47.51 37.18
CA LYS A 2 50.94 -48.87 36.88
C LYS A 2 49.44 -49.12 36.64
N ALA A 3 49.20 -49.40 35.35
CA ALA A 3 48.14 -50.20 34.78
C ALA A 3 48.11 -51.65 35.30
N GLY A 4 46.97 -52.32 35.12
CA GLY A 4 46.82 -53.76 35.21
C GLY A 4 45.45 -54.22 34.72
N ARG A 5 45.39 -54.72 33.48
CA ARG A 5 44.22 -55.34 32.83
C ARG A 5 43.84 -56.66 33.52
N GLY A 6 42.55 -56.98 33.51
CA GLY A 6 42.00 -58.32 33.79
C GLY A 6 40.73 -58.55 32.99
N ILE A 7 40.69 -59.67 32.26
CA ILE A 7 39.79 -60.04 31.18
C ILE A 7 38.60 -60.84 31.75
N SER A 8 37.38 -60.70 31.21
CA SER A 8 36.58 -61.86 30.72
C SER A 8 35.14 -61.50 30.31
N SER A 9 34.79 -62.11 29.20
CA SER A 9 33.55 -62.09 28.43
C SER A 9 32.38 -62.82 29.10
N ALA A 10 31.17 -62.32 28.90
CA ALA A 10 29.95 -63.13 28.87
C ALA A 10 28.93 -62.50 27.92
N THR A 11 28.64 -63.25 26.85
CA THR A 11 27.57 -63.02 25.88
C THR A 11 26.21 -63.29 26.51
N ALA A 12 25.25 -62.38 26.37
CA ALA A 12 23.84 -62.65 26.61
C ALA A 12 23.01 -61.95 25.53
N GLY A 13 22.27 -62.76 24.78
CA GLY A 13 21.49 -62.37 23.61
C GLY A 13 20.38 -61.38 23.95
N THR A 14 20.18 -60.44 23.04
CA THR A 14 19.08 -59.47 23.10
C THR A 14 17.84 -60.12 22.51
N ALA A 15 16.84 -60.37 23.36
CA ALA A 15 15.49 -60.74 22.93
C ALA A 15 14.84 -59.53 22.24
N ILE A 16 14.43 -59.71 20.99
CA ILE A 16 13.67 -58.73 20.21
C ILE A 16 12.23 -58.77 20.72
N ALA A 17 11.82 -57.74 21.47
CA ALA A 17 10.42 -57.52 21.83
C ALA A 17 9.70 -56.84 20.66
N ILE A 18 8.84 -57.60 19.98
CA ILE A 18 7.91 -57.10 18.96
C ILE A 18 6.75 -56.41 19.69
N ALA A 19 6.73 -55.08 19.69
CA ALA A 19 5.59 -54.30 20.15
C ALA A 19 4.58 -54.15 19.00
N LEU A 20 3.42 -54.79 19.14
CA LEU A 20 2.26 -54.63 18.26
C LEU A 20 1.64 -53.25 18.47
N LEU A 21 1.73 -52.38 17.46
CA LEU A 21 1.04 -51.09 17.39
C LEU A 21 -0.42 -51.34 16.97
N LEU A 22 -1.35 -51.14 17.90
CA LEU A 22 -2.78 -51.00 17.63
C LEU A 22 -3.06 -49.56 17.16
N SER A 23 -3.28 -49.37 15.86
CA SER A 23 -3.70 -48.10 15.29
C SER A 23 -5.20 -47.87 15.49
N SER A 24 -5.54 -47.08 16.52
CA SER A 24 -6.90 -46.55 16.70
C SER A 24 -7.05 -45.26 15.89
N LEU A 25 -7.83 -45.29 14.80
CA LEU A 25 -8.25 -44.11 14.06
C LEU A 25 -9.31 -43.36 14.88
N ALA A 26 -8.93 -42.27 15.52
CA ALA A 26 -9.88 -41.28 16.05
C ALA A 26 -10.28 -40.33 14.91
N VAL A 27 -11.54 -40.40 14.50
CA VAL A 27 -12.17 -39.43 13.58
C VAL A 27 -12.43 -38.13 14.34
N SER A 28 -11.81 -37.03 13.90
CA SER A 28 -12.09 -35.68 14.40
C SER A 28 -13.45 -35.17 13.88
N PRO A 29 -14.32 -34.56 14.71
CA PRO A 29 -15.56 -33.95 14.24
C PRO A 29 -15.26 -32.50 13.83
N ALA A 30 -14.84 -32.31 12.59
CA ALA A 30 -14.64 -30.97 12.03
C ALA A 30 -15.26 -30.89 10.64
N GLN A 31 -16.58 -31.12 10.54
CA GLN A 31 -17.25 -31.11 9.22
C GLN A 31 -18.79 -30.99 9.28
N ALA A 32 -19.35 -30.33 10.31
CA ALA A 32 -20.80 -30.18 10.44
C ALA A 32 -21.31 -28.72 10.54
N ASP A 33 -20.45 -27.71 10.37
CA ASP A 33 -20.85 -26.29 10.47
C ASP A 33 -20.91 -25.56 9.11
N ASP A 34 -20.38 -26.15 8.04
CA ASP A 34 -20.27 -25.47 6.73
C ASP A 34 -21.54 -25.54 5.88
N ALA A 35 -22.43 -26.51 6.11
CA ALA A 35 -23.60 -26.72 5.27
C ALA A 35 -24.78 -25.78 5.60
N THR A 36 -24.83 -25.20 6.80
CA THR A 36 -25.98 -24.41 7.27
C THR A 36 -25.87 -22.91 6.93
N LYS A 37 -24.73 -22.44 6.40
CA LYS A 37 -24.53 -21.03 5.99
C LYS A 37 -24.86 -20.74 4.52
N LEU A 38 -25.18 -21.75 3.72
CA LEU A 38 -25.41 -21.59 2.27
C LEU A 38 -26.87 -21.31 1.87
N ALA A 39 -27.79 -21.19 2.83
CA ALA A 39 -29.23 -21.01 2.56
C ALA A 39 -29.80 -19.63 2.98
N GLN A 40 -28.95 -18.67 3.37
CA GLN A 40 -29.40 -17.33 3.78
C GLN A 40 -28.98 -16.27 2.76
N GLY A 41 -29.90 -15.91 1.85
CA GLY A 41 -29.85 -14.65 1.09
C GLY A 41 -29.57 -14.80 -0.41
N MET A 42 -30.63 -14.86 -1.21
CA MET A 42 -30.59 -14.81 -2.68
C MET A 42 -30.25 -13.41 -3.25
N MET A 43 -29.39 -12.66 -2.58
CA MET A 43 -28.80 -11.38 -3.03
C MET A 43 -27.35 -11.37 -2.56
N GLY A 44 -26.44 -11.96 -3.34
CA GLY A 44 -25.05 -12.16 -2.92
C GLY A 44 -24.29 -10.83 -2.70
N PRO A 45 -23.30 -10.79 -1.78
CA PRO A 45 -22.50 -9.60 -1.46
C PRO A 45 -21.69 -9.02 -2.65
N GLY A 46 -21.62 -9.72 -3.78
CA GLY A 46 -20.80 -9.33 -4.93
C GLY A 46 -21.39 -8.27 -5.87
N MET A 47 -22.71 -8.08 -5.91
CA MET A 47 -23.34 -7.10 -6.82
C MET A 47 -23.37 -5.67 -6.24
N MET A 48 -23.39 -5.55 -4.90
CA MET A 48 -23.45 -4.26 -4.21
C MET A 48 -22.10 -3.54 -4.17
N GLY A 49 -20.97 -4.25 -4.14
CA GLY A 49 -19.63 -3.66 -4.09
C GLY A 49 -19.30 -2.75 -5.28
N PRO A 50 -19.38 -3.23 -6.54
CA PRO A 50 -19.14 -2.39 -7.71
C PRO A 50 -20.14 -1.23 -7.84
N MET A 51 -21.40 -1.45 -7.46
CA MET A 51 -22.43 -0.40 -7.45
C MET A 51 -22.10 0.69 -6.42
N HIS A 52 -21.72 0.29 -5.20
CA HIS A 52 -21.32 1.18 -4.11
C HIS A 52 -20.10 2.02 -4.49
N ARG A 53 -19.04 1.38 -5.00
CA ARG A 53 -17.84 2.07 -5.49
C ARG A 53 -18.19 3.13 -6.55
N ASN A 54 -18.98 2.76 -7.55
CA ASN A 54 -19.35 3.68 -8.64
C ASN A 54 -20.21 4.85 -8.13
N MET A 55 -21.09 4.61 -7.15
CA MET A 55 -21.87 5.67 -6.51
C MET A 55 -20.97 6.62 -5.72
N MET A 56 -20.11 6.09 -4.86
CA MET A 56 -19.18 6.88 -4.04
C MET A 56 -18.20 7.67 -4.89
N GLN A 57 -17.66 7.07 -5.94
CA GLN A 57 -16.77 7.72 -6.89
C GLN A 57 -17.45 8.89 -7.62
N ARG A 58 -18.74 8.77 -7.97
CA ARG A 58 -19.50 9.87 -8.58
C ARG A 58 -19.77 11.00 -7.59
N MET A 59 -20.13 10.65 -6.35
CA MET A 59 -20.39 11.63 -5.29
C MET A 59 -19.12 12.42 -4.93
N MET A 60 -17.95 11.77 -4.99
CA MET A 60 -16.63 12.36 -4.77
C MET A 60 -15.97 12.84 -6.07
N GLY A 61 -16.72 12.87 -7.18
CA GLY A 61 -16.20 13.22 -8.51
C GLY A 61 -15.60 14.62 -8.53
N GLY A 62 -14.32 14.74 -8.88
CA GLY A 62 -13.57 16.01 -8.88
C GLY A 62 -12.97 16.40 -7.52
N ALA A 63 -13.29 15.68 -6.44
CA ALA A 63 -12.65 15.86 -5.13
C ALA A 63 -11.40 14.97 -4.95
N LEU A 64 -11.30 13.87 -5.71
CA LEU A 64 -10.21 12.90 -5.63
C LEU A 64 -9.52 12.76 -7.00
N PRO A 65 -8.18 12.75 -7.04
CA PRO A 65 -7.43 12.58 -8.29
C PRO A 65 -7.69 11.20 -8.91
N PRO A 66 -7.33 11.03 -10.20
CA PRO A 66 -7.27 9.70 -10.81
C PRO A 66 -6.44 8.73 -9.96
N GLY A 67 -6.83 7.46 -9.97
CA GLY A 67 -6.12 6.42 -9.23
C GLY A 67 -4.75 6.11 -9.81
N VAL A 68 -3.88 5.57 -8.97
CA VAL A 68 -2.60 4.99 -9.38
C VAL A 68 -2.82 3.56 -9.87
N ASP A 69 -2.08 3.13 -10.89
CA ASP A 69 -2.01 1.73 -11.29
C ASP A 69 -1.32 0.92 -10.16
N PRO A 70 -1.94 -0.14 -9.61
CA PRO A 70 -1.33 -0.97 -8.57
C PRO A 70 0.08 -1.46 -8.93
N ALA A 71 0.36 -1.73 -10.21
CA ALA A 71 1.68 -2.18 -10.66
C ALA A 71 2.78 -1.10 -10.53
N LEU A 72 2.39 0.17 -10.41
CA LEU A 72 3.29 1.31 -10.24
C LEU A 72 3.44 1.74 -8.77
N LEU A 73 2.79 1.05 -7.83
CA LEU A 73 3.02 1.28 -6.42
C LEU A 73 4.46 0.91 -6.03
N PRO A 74 5.10 1.65 -5.11
CA PRO A 74 6.35 1.22 -4.51
C PRO A 74 6.18 -0.14 -3.84
N GLU A 75 7.11 -1.08 -4.06
CA GLU A 75 7.03 -2.43 -3.50
C GLU A 75 5.64 -3.08 -3.71
N PRO A 76 5.18 -3.26 -4.96
CA PRO A 76 3.78 -3.58 -5.28
C PRO A 76 3.34 -4.95 -4.79
N HIS A 77 4.30 -5.83 -4.45
CA HIS A 77 4.04 -7.16 -3.88
C HIS A 77 4.25 -7.22 -2.36
N SER A 78 4.43 -6.09 -1.69
CA SER A 78 4.49 -6.02 -0.23
C SER A 78 3.11 -6.26 0.39
N ALA A 79 3.08 -6.57 1.69
CA ALA A 79 1.82 -6.66 2.43
C ALA A 79 1.07 -5.32 2.44
N GLY A 80 1.78 -4.21 2.67
CA GLY A 80 1.18 -2.87 2.69
C GLY A 80 0.54 -2.46 1.36
N ALA A 81 1.21 -2.72 0.22
CA ALA A 81 0.65 -2.42 -1.10
C ALA A 81 -0.64 -3.21 -1.37
N ARG A 82 -0.67 -4.51 -1.03
CA ARG A 82 -1.87 -5.36 -1.19
C ARG A 82 -3.02 -4.91 -0.28
N ILE A 83 -2.72 -4.53 0.96
CA ILE A 83 -3.71 -4.03 1.92
C ILE A 83 -4.29 -2.69 1.44
N LEU A 84 -3.43 -1.79 0.95
CA LEU A 84 -3.84 -0.50 0.37
C LEU A 84 -4.80 -0.71 -0.81
N GLU A 85 -4.43 -1.57 -1.76
CA GLU A 85 -5.27 -1.88 -2.92
C GLU A 85 -6.61 -2.50 -2.49
N TYR A 86 -6.58 -3.51 -1.63
CA TYR A 86 -7.77 -4.24 -1.21
C TYR A 86 -8.78 -3.34 -0.49
N TYR A 87 -8.36 -2.59 0.53
CA TYR A 87 -9.28 -1.82 1.35
C TYR A 87 -9.71 -0.51 0.69
N CYS A 88 -8.78 0.23 0.09
CA CYS A 88 -9.06 1.59 -0.36
C CYS A 88 -9.81 1.66 -1.70
N THR A 89 -9.74 0.60 -2.52
CA THR A 89 -10.46 0.56 -3.80
C THR A 89 -11.93 0.17 -3.70
N GLN A 90 -12.40 -0.20 -2.50
CA GLN A 90 -13.81 -0.51 -2.25
C GLN A 90 -14.74 0.69 -2.48
N CYS A 91 -14.23 1.91 -2.28
CA CYS A 91 -15.04 3.13 -2.32
C CYS A 91 -14.63 4.11 -3.43
N HIS A 92 -13.33 4.23 -3.72
CA HIS A 92 -12.80 5.18 -4.70
C HIS A 92 -11.62 4.59 -5.47
N ASN A 93 -11.04 5.35 -6.39
CA ASN A 93 -9.82 4.95 -7.09
C ASN A 93 -8.63 4.80 -6.14
N LEU A 94 -7.68 3.93 -6.47
CA LEU A 94 -6.51 3.62 -5.63
C LEU A 94 -5.68 4.89 -5.35
N PRO A 95 -5.58 5.35 -4.08
CA PRO A 95 -4.74 6.49 -3.75
C PRO A 95 -3.25 6.09 -3.78
N GLY A 96 -2.39 7.00 -4.22
CA GLY A 96 -0.95 6.83 -4.12
C GLY A 96 -0.41 7.23 -2.74
N PRO A 97 0.64 6.56 -2.22
CA PRO A 97 1.27 6.95 -0.95
C PRO A 97 1.93 8.34 -1.01
N GLY A 98 2.28 8.82 -2.21
CA GLY A 98 2.78 10.19 -2.44
C GLY A 98 1.74 11.31 -2.36
N MET A 99 0.50 11.04 -1.97
CA MET A 99 -0.55 12.08 -1.84
C MET A 99 -0.40 12.92 -0.58
N HIS A 100 0.24 12.36 0.46
CA HIS A 100 0.41 12.99 1.77
C HIS A 100 1.83 12.75 2.26
N THR A 101 2.28 13.63 3.15
CA THR A 101 3.54 13.47 3.88
C THR A 101 3.41 12.40 4.96
N ALA A 102 4.53 11.87 5.43
CA ALA A 102 4.55 10.82 6.47
C ALA A 102 3.86 11.27 7.78
N ALA A 103 3.94 12.57 8.10
CA ALA A 103 3.31 13.16 9.27
C ALA A 103 1.78 13.29 9.13
N GLU A 104 1.26 13.43 7.90
CA GLU A 104 -0.18 13.56 7.63
C GLU A 104 -0.90 12.21 7.58
N TRP A 105 -0.20 11.15 7.17
CA TRP A 105 -0.78 9.83 6.97
C TRP A 105 -1.54 9.25 8.16
N PRO A 106 -1.06 9.33 9.43
CA PRO A 106 -1.82 8.84 10.59
C PRO A 106 -3.22 9.44 10.67
N GLN A 107 -3.36 10.74 10.41
CA GLN A 107 -4.65 11.44 10.48
C GLN A 107 -5.56 11.03 9.32
N VAL A 108 -5.02 10.95 8.09
CA VAL A 108 -5.78 10.56 6.89
C VAL A 108 -6.28 9.13 7.02
N LEU A 109 -5.38 8.20 7.34
CA LEU A 109 -5.71 6.79 7.51
C LEU A 109 -6.69 6.57 8.66
N GLY A 110 -6.53 7.27 9.78
CA GLY A 110 -7.46 7.21 10.91
C GLY A 110 -8.90 7.58 10.52
N ARG A 111 -9.09 8.66 9.72
CA ARG A 111 -10.41 9.04 9.21
C ARG A 111 -11.00 7.98 8.27
N MET A 112 -10.17 7.40 7.40
CA MET A 112 -10.64 6.36 6.47
C MET A 112 -10.99 5.07 7.20
N ASN A 113 -10.17 4.64 8.17
CA ASN A 113 -10.46 3.48 9.00
C ASN A 113 -11.78 3.65 9.75
N MET A 114 -12.00 4.76 10.44
CA MET A 114 -13.27 5.04 11.13
C MET A 114 -14.47 4.92 10.17
N ARG A 115 -14.35 5.44 8.95
CA ARG A 115 -15.40 5.34 7.93
C ARG A 115 -15.61 3.90 7.46
N MET A 116 -14.54 3.13 7.23
CA MET A 116 -14.62 1.72 6.85
C MET A 116 -15.27 0.87 7.95
N GLN A 117 -14.90 1.08 9.22
CA GLN A 117 -15.50 0.38 10.36
C GLN A 117 -17.02 0.65 10.47
N MET A 118 -17.44 1.91 10.30
CA MET A 118 -18.86 2.28 10.27
C MET A 118 -19.60 1.59 9.12
N MET A 119 -19.01 1.57 7.92
CA MET A 119 -19.66 0.98 6.74
C MET A 119 -19.63 -0.55 6.73
N SER A 120 -18.68 -1.19 7.43
CA SER A 120 -18.62 -2.65 7.56
C SER A 120 -19.88 -3.21 8.20
N GLY A 121 -20.35 -2.60 9.29
CA GLY A 121 -21.57 -3.03 9.99
C GLY A 121 -22.89 -2.76 9.25
N MET A 122 -22.90 -1.92 8.21
CA MET A 122 -24.13 -1.46 7.54
C MET A 122 -24.21 -1.82 6.05
N MET A 123 -23.08 -1.82 5.36
CA MET A 123 -23.00 -1.89 3.88
C MET A 123 -22.02 -2.96 3.37
N GLY A 124 -21.50 -3.82 4.25
CA GLY A 124 -20.64 -4.95 3.87
C GLY A 124 -19.28 -4.55 3.31
N VAL A 125 -18.78 -3.35 3.66
CA VAL A 125 -17.42 -2.90 3.34
C VAL A 125 -16.42 -3.61 4.24
N ALA A 126 -15.36 -4.20 3.70
CA ALA A 126 -14.29 -4.77 4.51
C ALA A 126 -13.53 -3.65 5.23
N ALA A 127 -13.17 -3.88 6.50
CA ALA A 127 -12.39 -2.95 7.31
C ALA A 127 -11.17 -3.67 7.91
N PRO A 128 -9.99 -3.04 7.94
CA PRO A 128 -8.77 -3.66 8.43
C PRO A 128 -8.85 -3.89 9.94
N ASN A 129 -8.23 -4.97 10.40
CA ASN A 129 -7.92 -5.15 11.82
C ASN A 129 -6.70 -4.30 12.24
N SER A 130 -6.37 -4.28 13.53
CA SER A 130 -5.28 -3.45 14.06
C SER A 130 -3.92 -3.77 13.42
N ALA A 131 -3.58 -5.05 13.26
CA ALA A 131 -2.29 -5.44 12.68
C ALA A 131 -2.19 -5.06 11.19
N GLU A 132 -3.28 -5.18 10.43
CA GLU A 132 -3.32 -4.73 9.03
C GLU A 132 -3.23 -3.21 8.92
N LEU A 133 -3.83 -2.49 9.86
CA LEU A 133 -3.78 -1.03 9.92
C LEU A 133 -2.35 -0.54 10.18
N ASP A 134 -1.62 -1.20 11.09
CA ASP A 134 -0.22 -0.88 11.39
C ASP A 134 0.67 -1.12 10.16
N ILE A 135 0.51 -2.27 9.48
CA ILE A 135 1.25 -2.58 8.23
C ILE A 135 0.94 -1.55 7.15
N LEU A 136 -0.32 -1.13 7.02
CA LEU A 136 -0.73 -0.12 6.05
C LEU A 136 -0.13 1.25 6.37
N LEU A 137 -0.13 1.64 7.65
CA LEU A 137 0.42 2.92 8.08
C LEU A 137 1.93 2.98 7.80
N ASP A 138 2.67 1.94 8.17
CA ASP A 138 4.10 1.83 7.92
C ASP A 138 4.41 1.96 6.42
N TYR A 139 3.63 1.29 5.58
CA TYR A 139 3.77 1.36 4.13
C TYR A 139 3.52 2.77 3.59
N LEU A 140 2.42 3.42 4.02
CA LEU A 140 2.08 4.77 3.59
C LEU A 140 3.13 5.79 4.03
N GLN A 141 3.65 5.68 5.26
CA GLN A 141 4.69 6.57 5.78
C GLN A 141 6.03 6.36 5.10
N LYS A 142 6.44 5.11 4.86
CA LYS A 142 7.68 4.76 4.16
C LYS A 142 7.73 5.31 2.73
N HIS A 143 6.57 5.34 2.06
CA HIS A 143 6.46 5.76 0.66
C HIS A 143 5.76 7.11 0.49
N ALA A 144 5.70 7.89 1.57
CA ALA A 144 5.04 9.19 1.63
C ALA A 144 5.74 10.25 0.76
N GLN A 145 4.98 11.30 0.44
CA GLN A 145 5.50 12.51 -0.19
C GLN A 145 6.60 13.12 0.68
N GLN A 146 7.79 13.29 0.12
CA GLN A 146 8.84 14.08 0.75
C GLN A 146 8.67 15.54 0.34
N PRO A 147 8.43 16.46 1.29
CA PRO A 147 8.38 17.88 1.00
C PRO A 147 9.78 18.41 0.71
N ILE A 148 9.89 19.37 -0.19
CA ILE A 148 11.13 20.09 -0.45
C ILE A 148 11.57 20.90 0.78
N ASP A 149 12.88 20.88 1.09
CA ASP A 149 13.47 21.88 1.99
C ASP A 149 13.87 23.12 1.18
N ALA A 150 13.07 24.18 1.26
CA ALA A 150 13.29 25.39 0.47
C ALA A 150 14.67 26.05 0.71
N ALA A 151 15.31 25.82 1.87
CA ALA A 151 16.63 26.36 2.15
C ALA A 151 17.73 25.73 1.25
N GLU A 152 17.52 24.50 0.78
CA GLU A 152 18.46 23.80 -0.09
C GLU A 152 18.31 24.17 -1.57
N PHE A 153 17.27 24.92 -1.94
CA PHE A 153 16.95 25.27 -3.33
C PHE A 153 16.78 26.80 -3.50
N PRO A 154 17.88 27.59 -3.48
CA PRO A 154 17.80 29.05 -3.66
C PRO A 154 17.17 29.46 -5.00
N ASP A 155 17.28 28.58 -6.01
CA ASP A 155 16.69 28.74 -7.34
C ASP A 155 15.15 28.70 -7.33
N LEU A 156 14.50 28.35 -6.21
CA LEU A 156 13.04 28.49 -6.06
C LEU A 156 12.55 29.92 -6.30
N ASN A 157 13.41 30.91 -6.09
CA ASN A 157 13.09 32.32 -6.34
C ASN A 157 13.20 32.73 -7.82
N THR A 158 13.70 31.86 -8.70
CA THR A 158 13.72 32.11 -10.15
C THR A 158 12.33 31.91 -10.75
N ARG A 159 12.11 32.38 -11.98
CA ARG A 159 10.85 32.17 -12.71
C ARG A 159 10.47 30.68 -12.80
N ALA A 160 11.43 29.81 -13.12
CA ALA A 160 11.19 28.36 -13.23
C ALA A 160 10.87 27.74 -11.86
N GLY A 161 11.57 28.16 -10.80
CA GLY A 161 11.32 27.73 -9.43
C GLY A 161 9.94 28.16 -8.90
N GLN A 162 9.52 29.38 -9.19
CA GLN A 162 8.19 29.88 -8.83
C GLN A 162 7.07 29.17 -9.60
N ALA A 163 7.29 28.88 -10.88
CA ALA A 163 6.36 28.08 -11.68
C ALA A 163 6.22 26.67 -11.09
N PHE A 164 7.33 26.00 -10.78
CA PHE A 164 7.33 24.72 -10.09
C PHE A 164 6.58 24.79 -8.75
N GLY A 165 6.90 25.76 -7.90
CA GLY A 165 6.26 25.98 -6.60
C GLY A 165 4.74 26.16 -6.71
N THR A 166 4.31 27.02 -7.63
CA THR A 166 2.89 27.35 -7.79
C THR A 166 2.10 26.17 -8.36
N ILE A 167 2.62 25.50 -9.39
CA ILE A 167 1.90 24.44 -10.09
C ILE A 167 1.88 23.16 -9.27
N CYS A 168 3.02 22.74 -8.72
CA CYS A 168 3.15 21.44 -8.07
C CYS A 168 2.64 21.43 -6.62
N ALA A 169 2.44 22.59 -5.99
CA ALA A 169 1.82 22.70 -4.66
C ALA A 169 0.29 22.90 -4.70
N GLN A 170 -0.36 22.79 -5.87
CA GLN A 170 -1.81 22.98 -5.99
C GLN A 170 -2.64 21.95 -5.20
N CYS A 171 -2.10 20.76 -4.95
CA CYS A 171 -2.85 19.62 -4.42
C CYS A 171 -2.24 18.98 -3.17
N HIS A 172 -0.91 18.90 -3.07
CA HIS A 172 -0.18 18.29 -1.97
C HIS A 172 1.07 19.10 -1.65
N ALA A 173 1.84 18.69 -0.64
CA ALA A 173 3.11 19.33 -0.33
C ALA A 173 4.03 19.38 -1.56
N LEU A 174 4.77 20.49 -1.71
CA LEU A 174 5.67 20.69 -2.84
C LEU A 174 6.76 19.62 -2.82
N PRO A 175 6.92 18.80 -3.87
CA PRO A 175 7.77 17.61 -3.80
C PRO A 175 9.25 17.99 -3.82
N ASP A 176 10.08 17.33 -3.00
CA ASP A 176 11.53 17.38 -3.17
C ASP A 176 11.91 16.83 -4.57
N PRO A 177 12.63 17.61 -5.41
CA PRO A 177 13.09 17.17 -6.74
C PRO A 177 13.95 15.91 -6.72
N ARG A 178 14.54 15.55 -5.57
CA ARG A 178 15.36 14.33 -5.43
C ARG A 178 14.54 13.05 -5.30
N GLN A 179 13.21 13.10 -5.21
CA GLN A 179 12.41 11.88 -5.17
C GLN A 179 12.49 11.06 -6.47
N HIS A 180 12.70 11.74 -7.59
CA HIS A 180 12.87 11.10 -8.90
C HIS A 180 14.21 11.48 -9.52
N THR A 181 14.66 10.65 -10.45
CA THR A 181 15.83 10.94 -11.27
C THR A 181 15.52 11.99 -12.32
N GLU A 182 16.56 12.65 -12.82
CA GLU A 182 16.44 13.59 -13.94
C GLU A 182 15.73 13.01 -15.19
N GLN A 183 15.75 11.69 -15.37
CA GLN A 183 15.15 11.04 -16.54
C GLN A 183 13.67 10.68 -16.31
N GLU A 184 13.26 10.52 -15.06
CA GLU A 184 11.89 10.19 -14.68
C GLU A 184 10.99 11.42 -14.65
N TRP A 185 11.54 12.59 -14.34
CA TRP A 185 10.78 13.83 -14.17
C TRP A 185 9.83 14.20 -15.33
N PRO A 186 10.23 14.08 -16.62
CA PRO A 186 9.30 14.32 -17.73
C PRO A 186 8.04 13.45 -17.67
N ALA A 187 8.17 12.18 -17.29
CA ALA A 187 7.03 11.27 -17.16
C ALA A 187 6.16 11.59 -15.94
N VAL A 188 6.77 12.00 -14.82
CA VAL A 188 6.05 12.44 -13.61
C VAL A 188 5.20 13.68 -13.90
N VAL A 189 5.80 14.72 -14.49
CA VAL A 189 5.09 15.95 -14.88
C VAL A 189 3.99 15.65 -15.89
N GLY A 190 4.23 14.77 -16.85
CA GLY A 190 3.22 14.32 -17.80
C GLY A 190 1.97 13.71 -17.13
N ARG A 191 2.17 12.85 -16.11
CA ARG A 191 1.05 12.29 -15.34
C ARG A 191 0.32 13.36 -14.53
N MET A 192 1.04 14.24 -13.85
CA MET A 192 0.43 15.31 -13.04
C MET A 192 -0.42 16.26 -13.87
N ARG A 193 0.03 16.63 -15.07
CA ARG A 193 -0.78 17.43 -16.01
C ARG A 193 -2.08 16.73 -16.42
N GLY A 194 -2.03 15.41 -16.61
CA GLY A 194 -3.23 14.61 -16.85
C GLY A 194 -4.19 14.64 -15.65
N HIS A 195 -3.67 14.55 -14.43
CA HIS A 195 -4.46 14.64 -13.21
C HIS A 195 -5.04 16.04 -13.01
N GLU A 196 -4.26 17.10 -13.24
CA GLU A 196 -4.71 18.49 -13.19
C GLU A 196 -5.89 18.71 -14.15
N ALA A 197 -5.76 18.26 -15.40
CA ALA A 197 -6.83 18.36 -16.40
C ALA A 197 -8.10 17.61 -15.97
N ALA A 198 -7.95 16.36 -15.49
CA ALA A 198 -9.08 15.54 -15.02
C ALA A 198 -9.78 16.15 -13.80
N MET A 199 -9.05 16.91 -12.99
CA MET A 199 -9.53 17.57 -11.77
C MET A 199 -9.99 19.01 -12.01
N GLY A 200 -9.95 19.51 -13.26
CA GLY A 200 -10.28 20.90 -13.57
C GLY A 200 -9.35 21.92 -12.90
N LYS A 201 -8.11 21.52 -12.57
CA LYS A 201 -7.07 22.39 -12.04
C LYS A 201 -6.40 23.17 -13.18
N PHE A 202 -5.61 24.17 -12.80
CA PHE A 202 -4.82 24.91 -13.78
C PHE A 202 -3.72 24.01 -14.33
N VAL A 203 -3.72 23.83 -15.66
CA VAL A 203 -2.70 23.07 -16.40
C VAL A 203 -1.76 24.08 -17.07
N PRO A 204 -0.45 24.04 -16.80
CA PRO A 204 0.51 24.95 -17.43
C PRO A 204 0.60 24.72 -18.95
N ASP A 205 0.91 25.80 -19.68
CA ASP A 205 1.19 25.71 -21.12
C ASP A 205 2.49 24.94 -21.41
N LYS A 206 2.81 24.75 -22.70
CA LYS A 206 4.00 23.99 -23.11
C LYS A 206 5.31 24.62 -22.64
N THR A 207 5.40 25.96 -22.64
CA THR A 207 6.62 26.67 -22.26
C THR A 207 6.84 26.57 -20.76
N THR A 208 5.82 26.87 -19.95
CA THR A 208 5.89 26.72 -18.49
C THR A 208 6.12 25.25 -18.09
N THR A 209 5.51 24.30 -18.80
CA THR A 209 5.78 22.87 -18.56
C THR A 209 7.25 22.53 -18.78
N ALA A 210 7.86 23.01 -19.86
CA ALA A 210 9.27 22.76 -20.13
C ALA A 210 10.19 23.38 -19.06
N GLU A 211 9.89 24.62 -18.62
CA GLU A 211 10.64 25.28 -17.53
C GLU A 211 10.58 24.50 -16.21
N ILE A 212 9.42 23.95 -15.86
CA ILE A 212 9.24 23.10 -14.66
C ILE A 212 10.04 21.80 -14.79
N ILE A 213 9.98 21.15 -15.95
CA ILE A 213 10.76 19.94 -16.22
C ILE A 213 12.25 20.25 -16.08
N ASP A 214 12.75 21.32 -16.69
CA ASP A 214 14.17 21.68 -16.61
C ASP A 214 14.62 21.99 -15.17
N PHE A 215 13.78 22.65 -14.37
CA PHE A 215 14.03 22.82 -12.94
C PHE A 215 14.16 21.47 -12.22
N LEU A 216 13.18 20.59 -12.39
CA LEU A 216 13.15 19.28 -11.75
C LEU A 216 14.30 18.37 -12.19
N ARG A 217 14.71 18.43 -13.46
CA ARG A 217 15.85 17.66 -13.97
C ARG A 217 17.16 18.11 -13.34
N ARG A 218 17.40 19.42 -13.26
CA ARG A 218 18.64 19.97 -12.63
C ARG A 218 18.79 19.57 -11.17
N HIS A 219 17.67 19.42 -10.47
CA HIS A 219 17.63 19.10 -9.05
C HIS A 219 17.27 17.63 -8.76
N GLY A 220 17.07 16.83 -9.81
CA GLY A 220 16.76 15.41 -9.71
C GLY A 220 17.93 14.60 -9.19
N ARG A 221 17.65 13.39 -8.67
CA ARG A 221 18.73 12.44 -8.36
C ARG A 221 19.50 12.12 -9.64
N THR A 222 20.82 12.25 -9.58
CA THR A 222 21.71 11.70 -10.59
C THR A 222 21.65 10.19 -10.51
N ARG A 223 21.75 9.49 -11.65
CA ARG A 223 21.92 8.03 -11.62
C ARG A 223 23.28 7.70 -10.98
N GLU A 224 23.27 6.72 -10.08
CA GLU A 224 24.49 6.01 -9.64
C GLU A 224 24.94 5.02 -10.72
#